data_AF-A0A1M2V7N4-F1
#
_entry.id   AF-A0A1M2V7N4-F1
#
_cell.length_a   1.000
_cell.length_b   1.000
_cell.length_c   1.000
_cell.angle_alpha   90.00
_cell.angle_beta   90.00
_cell.angle_gamma   90.00
#
_symmetry.space_group_name_H-M   'P 1'
#
loop_
_entity.id
_entity.type
_entity.pdbx_description
1 polymer ?
#
loop_
_entity_poly.entity_id
_entity_poly.type
_entity_poly.pdbx_seq_one_letter_code
_entity_poly.pdbx_strand_id
1 'polypeptide(L)'
;MDAFFHDNYSHSCSPNAVYRFDLATFAFEVRALSPIPPGAQVFISYIDPALPRAKRQEALSSYGFVCTCTTCALTGPALSQSETRRAMIARADSDVHSRDAALERWARTPSIPDDFINRVDKMYMDMFEKEELFYEPVWEAIVVRLCKACCALEDGNGARKWARLAADLNTAYTGGDRGWDAVAAAPEPADWWGSRRRSQGAVSSKTRA
;
A
#
# COMPACT_ATOMS: atom_id res chain seq x y z
N MET A 1 -12.49 16.26 -27.99
CA MET A 1 -12.04 15.58 -26.76
C MET A 1 -13.17 15.77 -25.77
N ASP A 2 -13.84 14.68 -25.43
CA ASP A 2 -15.19 14.70 -24.86
C ASP A 2 -15.24 15.34 -23.47
N ALA A 3 -16.18 16.29 -23.33
CA ALA A 3 -16.48 17.00 -22.09
C ALA A 3 -17.05 16.08 -20.98
N PHE A 4 -17.30 14.81 -21.26
CA PHE A 4 -17.90 13.85 -20.34
C PHE A 4 -17.01 13.49 -19.13
N PHE A 5 -15.69 13.60 -19.25
CA PHE A 5 -14.75 13.24 -18.18
C PHE A 5 -14.45 14.38 -17.20
N HIS A 6 -14.64 15.64 -17.59
CA HIS A 6 -14.22 16.78 -16.76
C HIS A 6 -15.20 17.09 -15.61
N ASP A 7 -16.47 16.71 -15.74
CA ASP A 7 -17.51 17.05 -14.75
C ASP A 7 -17.69 16.02 -13.63
N ASN A 8 -17.28 14.76 -13.83
CA ASN A 8 -17.59 13.68 -12.87
C ASN A 8 -16.40 13.22 -12.02
N TYR A 9 -15.18 13.30 -12.53
CA TYR A 9 -13.97 12.89 -11.79
C TYR A 9 -12.97 14.02 -11.85
N SER A 10 -12.74 14.66 -10.71
CA SER A 10 -11.74 15.72 -10.60
C SER A 10 -10.38 15.17 -10.19
N HIS A 11 -9.33 15.94 -10.45
CA HIS A 11 -7.99 15.59 -10.03
C HIS A 11 -7.77 15.82 -8.52
N SER A 12 -7.11 14.88 -7.86
CA SER A 12 -6.40 15.13 -6.59
C SER A 12 -5.02 14.48 -6.61
N CYS A 13 -4.03 15.12 -5.99
CA CYS A 13 -2.73 14.50 -5.72
C CYS A 13 -2.79 13.46 -4.57
N SER A 14 -3.93 13.39 -3.87
CA SER A 14 -4.31 12.39 -2.87
C SER A 14 -5.69 11.85 -3.29
N PRO A 15 -5.74 10.98 -4.30
CA PRO A 15 -7.01 10.50 -4.84
C PRO A 15 -7.69 9.51 -3.89
N ASN A 16 -9.02 9.47 -3.91
CA ASN A 16 -9.82 8.48 -3.16
C ASN A 16 -10.36 7.35 -4.05
N ALA A 17 -10.07 7.40 -5.35
CA ALA A 17 -10.39 6.36 -6.32
C ALA A 17 -9.26 6.17 -7.34
N VAL A 18 -9.20 4.97 -7.90
CA VAL A 18 -8.34 4.61 -9.03
C VAL A 18 -9.21 4.22 -10.22
N TYR A 19 -8.69 4.42 -11.43
CA TYR A 19 -9.31 3.91 -12.63
C TYR A 19 -8.52 2.74 -13.22
N ARG A 20 -9.23 1.80 -13.84
CA ARG A 20 -8.65 0.71 -14.65
C ARG A 20 -9.46 0.54 -15.94
N PHE A 21 -8.80 0.06 -16.99
CA PHE A 21 -9.49 -0.40 -18.19
C PHE A 21 -9.52 -1.92 -18.20
N ASP A 22 -10.71 -2.50 -18.08
CA ASP A 22 -10.91 -3.94 -18.15
C ASP A 22 -11.03 -4.36 -19.62
N LEU A 23 -9.99 -5.05 -20.12
CA LEU A 23 -9.96 -5.52 -21.50
C LEU A 23 -10.97 -6.65 -21.77
N ALA A 24 -11.35 -7.43 -20.76
CA ALA A 24 -12.26 -8.56 -20.94
C ALA A 24 -13.71 -8.10 -21.09
N THR A 25 -14.11 -7.09 -20.32
CA THR A 25 -15.46 -6.48 -20.39
C THR A 25 -15.51 -5.24 -21.29
N PHE A 26 -14.34 -4.76 -21.74
CA PHE A 26 -14.17 -3.52 -22.50
C PHE A 26 -14.75 -2.29 -21.78
N ALA A 27 -14.58 -2.24 -20.45
CA ALA A 27 -15.15 -1.20 -19.59
C ALA A 27 -14.05 -0.36 -18.92
N PHE A 28 -14.31 0.95 -18.81
CA PHE A 28 -13.55 1.83 -17.93
C PHE A 28 -14.20 1.80 -16.54
N GLU A 29 -13.45 1.34 -15.55
CA GLU A 29 -13.92 1.25 -14.18
C GLU A 29 -13.23 2.28 -13.31
N VAL A 30 -14.00 2.90 -12.41
CA VAL A 30 -13.47 3.72 -11.31
C VAL A 30 -13.83 3.01 -10.02
N ARG A 31 -12.83 2.68 -9.21
CA ARG A 31 -13.00 1.98 -7.93
C ARG A 31 -12.45 2.82 -6.81
N ALA A 32 -13.22 2.89 -5.72
CA ALA A 32 -12.79 3.58 -4.52
C ALA A 32 -11.60 2.84 -3.87
N LEU A 33 -10.62 3.59 -3.38
CA LEU A 33 -9.47 3.07 -2.61
C LEU A 33 -9.81 2.88 -1.13
N SER A 34 -10.90 3.50 -0.68
CA SER A 34 -11.44 3.43 0.68
C SER A 34 -12.93 3.82 0.65
N PRO A 35 -13.70 3.59 1.72
CA PRO A 35 -15.11 4.02 1.76
C PRO A 35 -15.26 5.53 1.53
N ILE A 36 -16.07 5.92 0.53
CA ILE A 36 -16.37 7.31 0.21
C ILE A 36 -17.76 7.66 0.77
N PRO A 37 -17.88 8.66 1.67
CA PRO A 37 -19.17 9.06 2.23
C PRO A 37 -20.18 9.54 1.17
N PRO A 38 -21.50 9.36 1.38
CA PRO A 38 -22.52 9.90 0.50
C PRO A 38 -22.36 11.41 0.30
N GLY A 39 -22.37 11.84 -0.97
CA GLY A 39 -22.21 13.26 -1.34
C GLY A 39 -20.76 13.77 -1.37
N ALA A 40 -19.76 12.97 -0.95
CA ALA A 40 -18.36 13.33 -1.13
C ALA A 40 -17.94 13.21 -2.60
N GLN A 41 -17.06 14.11 -3.05
CA GLN A 41 -16.54 14.10 -4.41
C GLN A 41 -15.56 12.94 -4.61
N VAL A 42 -15.65 12.30 -5.79
CA VAL A 42 -14.70 11.28 -6.23
C VAL A 42 -13.54 11.96 -6.94
N PHE A 43 -12.32 11.64 -6.52
CA PHE A 43 -11.08 12.12 -7.09
C PHE A 43 -10.21 10.99 -7.58
N ILE A 44 -9.70 11.15 -8.80
CA ILE A 44 -8.66 10.29 -9.38
C ILE A 44 -7.39 11.12 -9.60
N SER A 45 -6.24 10.48 -9.82
CA SER A 45 -5.05 11.20 -10.25
C SER A 45 -4.88 11.10 -11.76
N TYR A 46 -4.49 12.22 -12.40
CA TYR A 46 -4.20 12.30 -13.84
C TYR A 46 -2.71 12.13 -14.14
N ILE A 47 -1.90 12.15 -13.08
CA ILE A 47 -0.45 12.19 -13.10
C ILE A 47 0.09 11.23 -12.04
N ASP A 48 1.41 11.04 -12.01
CA ASP A 48 2.07 10.43 -10.85
C ASP A 48 1.99 11.38 -9.64
N PRO A 49 1.26 11.02 -8.56
CA PRO A 49 1.12 11.88 -7.38
C PRO A 49 2.37 11.87 -6.48
N ALA A 50 3.30 10.94 -6.67
CA ALA A 50 4.53 10.84 -5.88
C ALA A 50 5.60 11.86 -6.32
N LEU A 51 5.42 12.48 -7.49
CA LEU A 51 6.28 13.58 -7.97
C LEU A 51 6.30 14.78 -7.01
N PRO A 52 7.39 15.56 -6.95
CA PRO A 52 7.43 16.82 -6.20
C PRO A 52 6.36 17.82 -6.65
N ARG A 53 5.88 18.70 -5.76
CA ARG A 53 4.78 19.65 -6.04
C ARG A 53 4.98 20.44 -7.34
N ALA A 54 6.18 20.95 -7.57
CA ALA A 54 6.50 21.71 -8.78
C ALA A 54 6.28 20.86 -10.06
N LYS A 55 6.69 19.59 -10.03
CA LYS A 55 6.51 18.64 -11.12
C LYS A 55 5.05 18.20 -11.27
N ARG A 56 4.29 18.07 -10.17
CA ARG A 56 2.85 17.84 -10.23
C ARG A 56 2.12 19.00 -10.94
N GLN A 57 2.44 20.24 -10.59
CA GLN A 57 1.84 21.42 -11.23
C GLN A 57 2.24 21.54 -12.70
N GLU A 58 3.51 21.28 -13.03
CA GLU A 58 3.99 21.24 -14.42
C GLU A 58 3.23 20.19 -15.24
N ALA A 59 3.10 18.96 -14.73
CA ALA A 59 2.38 17.87 -15.40
C ALA A 59 0.88 18.15 -15.57
N LEU A 60 0.27 18.91 -14.67
CA LEU A 60 -1.13 19.31 -14.73
C LEU A 60 -1.38 20.52 -15.64
N SER A 61 -0.34 21.27 -16.02
CA SER A 61 -0.50 22.47 -16.86
C SER A 61 -1.14 22.17 -18.21
N SER A 62 -0.92 20.97 -18.77
CA SER A 62 -1.54 20.50 -20.01
C SER A 62 -3.06 20.32 -19.90
N TYR A 63 -3.59 20.19 -18.68
CA TYR A 63 -5.02 20.12 -18.39
C TYR A 63 -5.65 21.50 -18.17
N GLY A 64 -4.87 22.58 -18.22
CA GLY A 64 -5.40 23.96 -18.19
C GLY A 64 -5.82 24.48 -16.82
N PHE A 65 -5.37 23.87 -15.71
CA PHE A 65 -5.68 24.35 -14.35
C PHE A 65 -4.47 24.28 -13.42
N VAL A 66 -4.54 25.04 -12.32
CA VAL A 66 -3.58 24.96 -11.20
C VAL A 66 -4.19 24.12 -10.11
N CYS A 67 -3.50 23.05 -9.68
CA CYS A 67 -4.04 22.15 -8.68
C CYS A 67 -4.00 22.79 -7.28
N THR A 68 -5.15 22.85 -6.62
CA THR A 68 -5.33 23.40 -5.28
C THR A 68 -5.86 22.34 -4.28
N CYS A 69 -5.73 21.06 -4.60
CA CYS A 69 -6.09 19.97 -3.67
C CYS A 69 -5.37 20.11 -2.33
N THR A 70 -5.88 19.44 -1.29
CA THR A 70 -5.34 19.49 0.08
C THR A 70 -3.82 19.37 0.14
N THR A 71 -3.24 18.44 -0.62
CA THR A 71 -1.78 18.25 -0.73
C THR A 71 -1.06 19.46 -1.33
N CYS A 72 -1.59 20.01 -2.43
CA CYS A 72 -1.00 21.16 -3.12
C CYS A 72 -1.25 22.48 -2.37
N ALA A 73 -2.27 22.52 -1.51
CA ALA A 73 -2.55 23.67 -0.64
C ALA A 73 -1.63 23.73 0.58
N LEU A 74 -0.92 22.64 0.92
CA LEU A 74 0.03 22.63 2.04
C LEU A 74 1.09 23.72 1.91
N THR A 75 1.50 24.27 3.06
CA THR A 75 2.56 25.28 3.17
C THR A 75 3.47 24.97 4.37
N GLY A 76 4.63 25.66 4.43
CA GLY A 76 5.53 25.58 5.58
C GLY A 76 6.01 24.15 5.92
N PRO A 77 6.11 23.80 7.21
CA PRO A 77 6.57 22.47 7.64
C PRO A 77 5.72 21.31 7.10
N ALA A 78 4.41 21.49 6.97
CA ALA A 78 3.52 20.43 6.48
C ALA A 78 3.82 20.07 5.02
N LEU A 79 4.08 21.08 4.17
CA LEU A 79 4.52 20.87 2.79
C LEU A 79 5.85 20.11 2.74
N SER A 80 6.85 20.56 3.50
CA SER A 80 8.17 19.91 3.51
C SER A 80 8.10 18.45 3.96
N GLN A 81 7.25 18.14 4.94
CA GLN A 81 7.05 16.77 5.41
C GLN A 81 6.33 15.91 4.38
N SER A 82 5.31 16.43 3.70
CA SER A 82 4.60 15.72 2.63
C SER A 82 5.51 15.43 1.44
N GLU A 83 6.30 16.42 0.99
CA GLU A 83 7.27 16.24 -0.08
C GLU A 83 8.35 15.20 0.30
N THR A 84 8.77 15.18 1.57
CA THR A 84 9.70 14.14 2.06
C THR A 84 9.08 12.74 1.98
N ARG A 85 7.84 12.57 2.46
CA ARG A 85 7.15 11.27 2.40
C ARG A 85 6.94 10.81 0.96
N ARG A 86 6.49 11.69 0.07
CA ARG A 86 6.30 11.39 -1.36
C ARG A 86 7.61 11.03 -2.06
N ALA A 87 8.70 11.72 -1.75
CA ALA A 87 10.02 11.38 -2.28
C ALA A 87 10.52 10.01 -1.78
N MET A 88 10.23 9.65 -0.52
CA MET A 88 10.52 8.31 0.00
C MET A 88 9.67 7.24 -0.68
N ILE A 89 8.36 7.48 -0.84
CA ILE A 89 7.45 6.59 -1.56
C ILE A 89 7.92 6.37 -3.02
N ALA A 90 8.26 7.44 -3.75
CA ALA A 90 8.70 7.37 -5.13
C ALA A 90 10.02 6.60 -5.31
N ARG A 91 10.86 6.55 -4.27
CA ARG A 91 12.15 5.84 -4.26
C ARG A 91 12.08 4.49 -3.56
N ALA A 92 10.91 4.10 -3.05
CA ALA A 92 10.76 2.85 -2.36
C ALA A 92 11.07 1.71 -3.31
N ASP A 93 12.03 0.88 -2.93
CA ASP A 93 12.48 -0.24 -3.75
C ASP A 93 11.35 -1.27 -3.93
N SER A 94 11.09 -1.60 -5.19
CA SER A 94 10.14 -2.63 -5.59
C SER A 94 10.81 -3.99 -5.78
N ASP A 95 12.12 -4.14 -5.52
CA ASP A 95 12.79 -5.45 -5.60
C ASP A 95 12.24 -6.42 -4.54
N VAL A 96 11.24 -7.19 -4.96
CA VAL A 96 10.56 -8.22 -4.19
C VAL A 96 11.54 -9.33 -3.75
N HIS A 97 12.57 -9.64 -4.56
CA HIS A 97 13.46 -10.78 -4.31
C HIS A 97 14.34 -10.55 -3.08
N SER A 98 14.94 -9.36 -2.97
CA SER A 98 15.74 -8.96 -1.79
C SER A 98 14.90 -8.98 -0.50
N ARG A 99 13.62 -8.61 -0.61
CA ARG A 99 12.70 -8.48 0.54
C ARG A 99 12.22 -9.83 1.07
N ASP A 100 11.94 -10.79 0.20
CA ASP A 100 11.55 -12.15 0.61
C ASP A 100 12.72 -12.89 1.29
N ALA A 101 13.95 -12.77 0.76
CA ALA A 101 15.14 -13.35 1.39
C ALA A 101 15.39 -12.81 2.82
N ALA A 102 15.19 -11.49 3.02
CA ALA A 102 15.31 -10.88 4.34
C ALA A 102 14.24 -11.41 5.33
N LEU A 103 13.01 -11.61 4.86
CA LEU A 103 11.92 -12.16 5.67
C LEU A 103 12.20 -13.63 6.07
N GLU A 104 12.65 -14.45 5.13
CA GLU A 104 13.03 -15.85 5.41
C GLU A 104 14.16 -15.93 6.43
N ARG A 105 15.21 -15.12 6.25
CA ARG A 105 16.32 -15.03 7.20
C ARG A 105 15.83 -14.63 8.58
N TRP A 106 14.98 -13.61 8.67
CA TRP A 106 14.37 -13.20 9.94
C TRP A 106 13.57 -14.33 10.58
N ALA A 107 12.69 -15.03 9.84
CA ALA A 107 11.86 -16.09 10.40
C ALA A 107 12.70 -17.26 10.95
N ARG A 108 13.85 -17.55 10.34
CA ARG A 108 14.78 -18.63 10.76
C ARG A 108 15.81 -18.22 11.80
N THR A 109 15.88 -16.94 12.19
CA THR A 109 16.90 -16.44 13.13
C THR A 109 16.25 -15.92 14.42
N PRO A 110 16.19 -16.75 15.48
CA PRO A 110 15.55 -16.39 16.75
C PRO A 110 16.19 -15.20 17.49
N SER A 111 17.46 -14.92 17.26
CA SER A 111 18.17 -13.81 17.89
C SER A 111 17.78 -12.43 17.34
N ILE A 112 17.19 -12.36 16.16
CA ILE A 112 16.68 -11.10 15.61
C ILE A 112 15.34 -10.78 16.30
N PRO A 113 15.06 -9.54 16.75
CA PRO A 113 13.79 -9.18 17.37
C PRO A 113 12.55 -9.42 16.49
N ASP A 114 11.39 -9.69 17.11
CA ASP A 114 10.13 -9.99 16.42
C ASP A 114 9.63 -8.82 15.56
N ASP A 115 9.91 -7.57 15.93
CA ASP A 115 9.45 -6.40 15.21
C ASP A 115 10.44 -5.91 14.13
N PHE A 116 11.66 -6.44 14.10
CA PHE A 116 12.73 -5.93 13.23
C PHE A 116 12.34 -5.88 11.75
N ILE A 117 11.76 -6.97 11.21
CA ILE A 117 11.45 -7.07 9.78
C ILE A 117 10.32 -6.13 9.34
N ASN A 118 9.44 -5.74 10.25
CA ASN A 118 8.24 -4.96 9.94
C ASN A 118 8.34 -3.47 10.29
N ARG A 119 9.40 -3.00 10.97
CA ARG A 119 9.56 -1.58 11.32
C ARG A 119 9.56 -0.67 10.09
N VAL A 120 10.38 -1.01 9.10
CA VAL A 120 10.49 -0.22 7.85
C VAL A 120 9.22 -0.32 7.03
N ASP A 121 8.61 -1.51 6.96
CA ASP A 121 7.34 -1.69 6.25
C ASP A 121 6.19 -0.87 6.86
N LYS A 122 6.06 -0.93 8.19
CA LYS A 122 5.07 -0.13 8.93
C LYS A 122 5.31 1.37 8.75
N MET A 123 6.57 1.80 8.69
CA MET A 123 6.92 3.18 8.38
C MET A 123 6.42 3.58 6.98
N TYR A 124 6.61 2.75 5.95
CA TYR A 124 6.07 3.04 4.62
C TYR A 124 4.54 3.01 4.58
N MET A 125 3.89 2.09 5.29
CA MET A 125 2.42 2.08 5.38
C MET A 125 1.89 3.36 6.02
N ASP A 126 2.52 3.85 7.08
CA ASP A 126 2.18 5.15 7.70
C ASP A 126 2.37 6.32 6.71
N MET A 127 3.37 6.26 5.83
CA MET A 127 3.54 7.27 4.77
C MET A 127 2.43 7.19 3.73
N PHE A 128 2.06 6.00 3.27
CA PHE A 128 0.96 5.82 2.31
C PHE A 128 -0.37 6.30 2.87
N GLU A 129 -0.67 5.96 4.13
CA GLU A 129 -1.88 6.39 4.82
C GLU A 129 -1.90 7.92 4.96
N LYS A 130 -0.80 8.55 5.41
CA LYS A 130 -0.73 10.02 5.58
C LYS A 130 -0.82 10.81 4.28
N GLU A 131 -0.32 10.24 3.18
CA GLU A 131 -0.39 10.88 1.88
C GLU A 131 -1.64 10.50 1.09
N GLU A 132 -2.47 9.59 1.62
CA GLU A 132 -3.60 8.98 0.91
C GLU A 132 -3.17 8.53 -0.50
N LEU A 133 -2.04 7.84 -0.56
CA LEU A 133 -1.33 7.54 -1.79
C LEU A 133 -0.86 6.10 -1.76
N PHE A 134 -1.63 5.16 -2.30
CA PHE A 134 -1.20 3.76 -2.46
C PHE A 134 -0.52 3.60 -3.83
N TYR A 135 0.76 3.93 -3.91
CA TYR A 135 1.51 3.94 -5.18
C TYR A 135 1.89 2.51 -5.63
N GLU A 136 1.43 2.10 -6.81
CA GLU A 136 1.74 0.80 -7.43
C GLU A 136 3.19 0.72 -7.93
N PRO A 137 3.88 -0.45 -7.86
CA PRO A 137 3.51 -1.69 -7.17
C PRO A 137 4.03 -1.77 -5.71
N VAL A 138 4.46 -0.64 -5.14
CA VAL A 138 5.26 -0.62 -3.92
C VAL A 138 4.45 -1.08 -2.70
N TRP A 139 3.19 -0.62 -2.59
CA TRP A 139 2.34 -0.96 -1.45
C TRP A 139 2.09 -2.46 -1.34
N GLU A 140 1.91 -3.16 -2.48
CA GLU A 140 1.57 -4.58 -2.50
C GLU A 140 2.69 -5.39 -1.83
N ALA A 141 3.93 -5.19 -2.27
CA ALA A 141 5.10 -5.86 -1.70
C ALA A 141 5.28 -5.62 -0.19
N ILE A 142 4.92 -4.42 0.29
CA ILE A 142 4.96 -4.08 1.72
C ILE A 142 3.89 -4.83 2.49
N VAL A 143 2.63 -4.79 2.03
CA VAL A 143 1.51 -5.42 2.72
C VAL A 143 1.68 -6.95 2.75
N VAL A 144 2.16 -7.56 1.65
CA VAL A 144 2.48 -9.00 1.61
C VAL A 144 3.47 -9.36 2.72
N ARG A 145 4.57 -8.61 2.84
CA ARG A 145 5.63 -8.90 3.84
C ARG A 145 5.12 -8.72 5.27
N LEU A 146 4.29 -7.71 5.51
CA LEU A 146 3.63 -7.49 6.80
C LEU A 146 2.69 -8.64 7.17
N CYS A 147 1.87 -9.11 6.22
CA CYS A 147 0.99 -10.25 6.43
C CYS A 147 1.78 -11.52 6.75
N LYS A 148 2.79 -11.85 5.92
CA LYS A 148 3.65 -13.02 6.15
C LYS A 148 4.35 -12.95 7.52
N ALA A 149 4.83 -11.78 7.93
CA ALA A 149 5.45 -11.59 9.25
C ALA A 149 4.46 -11.82 10.41
N CYS A 150 3.23 -11.33 10.29
CA CYS A 150 2.17 -11.63 11.27
C CYS A 150 1.85 -13.13 11.32
N CYS A 151 1.69 -13.80 10.17
CA CYS A 151 1.50 -15.26 10.13
C CYS A 151 2.65 -16.01 10.80
N ALA A 152 3.91 -15.62 10.53
CA ALA A 152 5.09 -16.23 11.14
C ALA A 152 5.09 -16.19 12.67
N LEU A 153 4.52 -15.12 13.23
CA LEU A 153 4.39 -14.89 14.67
C LEU A 153 3.10 -15.44 15.29
N GLU A 154 2.21 -16.02 14.47
CA GLU A 154 0.85 -16.45 14.83
C GLU A 154 -0.05 -15.29 15.30
N ASP A 155 0.24 -14.07 14.83
CA ASP A 155 -0.60 -12.89 15.04
C ASP A 155 -1.76 -12.87 14.03
N GLY A 156 -2.84 -13.57 14.37
CA GLY A 156 -4.02 -13.67 13.52
C GLY A 156 -4.72 -12.32 13.28
N ASN A 157 -4.69 -11.40 14.24
CA ASN A 157 -5.33 -10.08 14.07
C ASN A 157 -4.55 -9.22 13.08
N GLY A 158 -3.22 -9.18 13.22
CA GLY A 158 -2.35 -8.47 12.27
C GLY A 158 -2.42 -9.08 10.87
N ALA A 159 -2.40 -10.42 10.76
CA ALA A 159 -2.51 -11.11 9.47
C ALA A 159 -3.82 -10.74 8.75
N ARG A 160 -4.96 -10.81 9.45
CA ARG A 160 -6.26 -10.40 8.89
C ARG A 160 -6.31 -8.93 8.50
N LYS A 161 -5.71 -8.03 9.30
CA LYS A 161 -5.65 -6.60 8.97
C LYS A 161 -4.94 -6.38 7.62
N TRP A 162 -3.74 -6.93 7.47
CA TRP A 162 -2.94 -6.72 6.27
C TRP A 162 -3.53 -7.44 5.05
N ALA A 163 -4.07 -8.64 5.23
CA ALA A 163 -4.74 -9.38 4.15
C ALA A 163 -5.97 -8.62 3.62
N ARG A 164 -6.82 -8.04 4.49
CA ARG A 164 -7.97 -7.24 4.03
C ARG A 164 -7.54 -6.02 3.24
N LEU A 165 -6.54 -5.29 3.73
CA LEU A 165 -5.99 -4.15 3.00
C LEU A 165 -5.46 -4.57 1.62
N ALA A 166 -4.78 -5.72 1.54
CA ALA A 166 -4.31 -6.26 0.27
C ALA A 166 -5.45 -6.64 -0.68
N ALA A 167 -6.53 -7.25 -0.15
CA ALA A 167 -7.72 -7.61 -0.92
C ALA A 167 -8.43 -6.37 -1.49
N ASP A 168 -8.68 -5.37 -0.64
CA ASP A 168 -9.38 -4.13 -1.01
C ASP A 168 -8.61 -3.38 -2.10
N LEU A 169 -7.30 -3.15 -1.88
CA LEU A 169 -6.47 -2.42 -2.84
C LEU A 169 -6.27 -3.22 -4.14
N ASN A 170 -5.99 -4.53 -4.08
CA ASN A 170 -5.88 -5.33 -5.31
C ASN A 170 -7.18 -5.33 -6.10
N THR A 171 -8.33 -5.40 -5.43
CA THR A 171 -9.63 -5.31 -6.09
C THR A 171 -9.82 -3.95 -6.76
N ALA A 172 -9.40 -2.86 -6.11
CA ALA A 172 -9.48 -1.52 -6.68
C ALA A 172 -8.57 -1.35 -7.91
N TYR A 173 -7.29 -1.77 -7.82
CA TYR A 173 -6.31 -1.60 -8.89
C TYR A 173 -6.45 -2.59 -10.04
N THR A 174 -6.83 -3.84 -9.75
CA THR A 174 -6.71 -4.95 -10.71
C THR A 174 -8.05 -5.59 -11.06
N GLY A 175 -9.10 -5.34 -10.27
CA GLY A 175 -10.43 -5.93 -10.44
C GLY A 175 -10.63 -7.26 -9.69
N GLY A 176 -9.61 -7.77 -8.98
CA GLY A 176 -9.73 -8.95 -8.14
C GLY A 176 -8.82 -8.90 -6.91
N ASP A 177 -9.15 -9.66 -5.87
CA ASP A 177 -8.48 -9.64 -4.57
C ASP A 177 -7.16 -10.44 -4.55
N ARG A 178 -6.84 -11.17 -5.62
CA ARG A 178 -5.67 -12.07 -5.73
C ARG A 178 -5.61 -13.16 -4.64
N GLY A 179 -6.75 -13.56 -4.07
CA GLY A 179 -6.86 -14.57 -3.02
C GLY A 179 -6.60 -14.05 -1.60
N TRP A 180 -6.41 -12.74 -1.43
CA TRP A 180 -6.21 -12.13 -0.13
C TRP A 180 -7.46 -12.20 0.77
N ASP A 181 -8.67 -12.28 0.22
CA ASP A 181 -9.89 -12.47 1.03
C ASP A 181 -9.88 -13.82 1.75
N ALA A 182 -9.37 -14.88 1.10
CA ALA A 182 -9.24 -16.19 1.72
C ALA A 182 -8.25 -16.14 2.91
N VAL A 183 -7.12 -15.44 2.74
CA VAL A 183 -6.13 -15.23 3.81
C VAL A 183 -6.71 -14.37 4.94
N ALA A 184 -7.52 -13.36 4.61
CA ALA A 184 -8.20 -12.51 5.58
C ALA A 184 -9.29 -13.25 6.37
N ALA A 185 -9.94 -14.25 5.77
CA ALA A 185 -10.90 -15.11 6.45
C ALA A 185 -10.20 -16.08 7.40
N ALA A 186 -9.17 -16.77 6.90
CA ALA A 186 -8.40 -17.78 7.64
C ALA A 186 -6.90 -17.70 7.28
N PRO A 187 -6.08 -16.98 8.06
CA PRO A 187 -4.63 -16.91 7.85
C PRO A 187 -3.87 -18.15 8.34
N GLU A 188 -4.48 -19.00 9.17
CA GLU A 188 -3.85 -20.15 9.81
C GLU A 188 -3.34 -21.23 8.82
N PRO A 189 -4.00 -21.49 7.68
CA PRO A 189 -3.49 -22.40 6.65
C PRO A 189 -2.32 -21.86 5.81
N ALA A 190 -1.95 -20.58 5.95
CA ALA A 190 -0.88 -20.00 5.15
C ALA A 190 0.50 -20.63 5.49
N ASP A 191 1.36 -20.84 4.49
CA ASP A 191 2.67 -21.48 4.65
C ASP A 191 3.56 -20.87 5.74
N TRP A 192 3.39 -19.56 5.97
CA TRP A 192 4.16 -18.81 6.95
C TRP A 192 3.68 -19.03 8.38
N TRP A 193 2.47 -19.56 8.62
CA TRP A 193 1.88 -19.66 9.94
C TRP A 193 2.80 -20.39 10.94
N GLY A 194 3.18 -19.71 12.02
CA GLY A 194 4.04 -20.25 13.08
C GLY A 194 5.49 -20.56 12.70
N SER A 195 5.92 -20.24 11.48
CA SER A 195 7.28 -20.52 10.98
C SER A 195 8.38 -19.96 11.89
N ARG A 196 8.15 -18.77 12.45
CA ARG A 196 9.08 -18.15 13.39
C ARG A 196 8.99 -18.72 14.80
N ARG A 197 7.77 -19.00 15.29
CA ARG A 197 7.56 -19.64 16.60
C ARG A 197 8.23 -21.01 16.67
N ARG A 198 8.14 -21.81 15.61
CA ARG A 198 8.86 -23.09 15.48
C ARG A 198 10.38 -22.91 15.61
N SER A 199 10.95 -21.91 14.94
CA SER A 199 12.39 -21.61 15.00
C SER A 199 12.83 -21.18 16.39
N GLN A 200 12.02 -20.39 17.11
CA GLN A 200 12.30 -19.98 18.49
C GLN A 200 12.21 -21.17 19.47
N GLY A 201 11.18 -22.02 19.34
CA GLY A 201 10.99 -23.19 20.19
C GLY A 201 12.11 -24.23 20.08
N ALA A 202 12.63 -24.45 18.87
CA ALA A 202 13.75 -25.37 18.62
C ALA A 202 15.07 -24.94 19.30
N VAL A 203 15.25 -23.65 19.58
CA VAL A 203 16.40 -23.15 20.36
C VAL A 203 16.19 -23.39 21.85
N SER A 204 15.00 -23.07 22.38
CA SER A 204 14.69 -23.27 23.80
C SER A 204 14.78 -24.73 24.24
N SER A 205 14.46 -25.69 23.36
CA SER A 205 14.63 -27.13 23.64
C SER A 205 16.09 -27.57 23.66
N LYS A 206 16.97 -26.94 22.86
CA LYS A 206 18.41 -27.24 22.82
C LYS A 206 19.19 -26.65 23.99
N THR A 207 18.72 -25.55 24.59
CA THR A 207 19.38 -24.94 25.76
C THR A 207 18.99 -25.59 27.08
N ARG A 208 17.93 -26.43 27.09
CA ARG A 208 17.44 -27.14 28.28
C ARG A 208 17.92 -28.59 28.39
N ALA A 209 18.62 -29.11 27.37
CA ALA A 209 19.27 -30.42 27.36
C ALA A 209 20.77 -30.26 27.58
#